data_AF-A0A842XMP7-F1
#
_entry.id   AF-A0A842XMP7-F1
#
_cell.length_a   1.000
_cell.length_b   1.000
_cell.length_c   1.000
_cell.angle_alpha   90.00
_cell.angle_beta   90.00
_cell.angle_gamma   90.00
#
_symmetry.space_group_name_H-M   'P 1'
#
loop_
_entity.id
_entity.type
_entity.pdbx_description
1 polymer ?
#
loop_
_entity_poly.entity_id
_entity_poly.type
_entity_poly.pdbx_seq_one_letter_code
_entity_poly.pdbx_strand_id
1 'polypeptide(L)'
;MDNNNTKNDTRKPIVTILVVAMIACVLAVTVATVSAEDTTGYHGGNELLELYIGETGTGSDNPDNFWLYKGDGQLSCTLEIYSIWYDDGIHRSYDFQVIDYFGMDYNDPDTTAILETPDGNIEVRRTVYIPSGSERYFTISYTLTNTGSETLTGVRFFELVDYDIPYYPYGDNDNAWYDPENDFVWVEDQGYFKNGFTGSNRSSNHGIDVYDTMMLTGDQDGELNGVTSMTGDVAVGLQYNIGELKPGPEAAWEITMTFWFGEPYPIGPVDNPTSPAEVLAIGPIPATVVIEPETLNLKSKGKWITAYIIELSDGYVVGDIDIESVQLLYDGKSVGAEWGEVQDDGRLMVKFDRSEVTEILEVGEEVDITVTGKTDETEFEGSDTIRVIDKGGKNSDSDSGEVRKNSDSGKAGKNSNHDSDSGKAGKNSDSGKGGKK
;
A
#
# COMPACT_ATOMS: atom_id res chain seq x y z
N MET A 1 47.26 -33.77 31.58
CA MET A 1 48.58 -33.21 31.26
C MET A 1 48.90 -33.50 29.81
N ASP A 2 48.51 -32.72 28.82
CA ASP A 2 47.47 -31.70 28.63
C ASP A 2 47.46 -31.43 27.13
N ASN A 3 46.26 -31.44 26.55
CA ASN A 3 45.77 -30.48 25.57
C ASN A 3 46.73 -29.89 24.52
N ASN A 4 46.51 -30.30 23.28
CA ASN A 4 46.66 -29.43 22.10
C ASN A 4 45.38 -29.52 21.28
N ASN A 5 44.54 -28.49 21.37
CA ASN A 5 43.36 -28.30 20.53
C ASN A 5 43.53 -26.97 19.78
N THR A 6 43.94 -27.05 18.52
CA THR A 6 43.94 -25.93 17.58
C THR A 6 42.52 -25.73 17.06
N LYS A 7 41.84 -24.69 17.55
CA LYS A 7 40.61 -24.17 16.91
C LYS A 7 41.00 -23.24 15.77
N ASN A 8 40.52 -23.56 14.57
CA ASN A 8 40.47 -22.67 13.43
C ASN A 8 39.62 -21.44 13.78
N ASP A 9 40.20 -20.26 13.61
CA ASP A 9 39.50 -18.98 13.68
C ASP A 9 39.03 -18.62 12.27
N THR A 10 37.75 -18.87 11.99
CA THR A 10 37.06 -18.41 10.78
C THR A 10 36.23 -17.18 11.12
N ARG A 11 36.89 -16.07 11.46
CA ARG A 11 36.27 -14.74 11.37
C ARG A 11 36.69 -14.13 10.04
N LYS A 12 35.80 -14.18 9.05
CA LYS A 12 35.89 -13.27 7.90
C LYS A 12 35.68 -11.83 8.41
N PRO A 13 36.35 -10.81 7.84
CA PRO A 13 36.33 -9.47 8.40
C PRO A 13 35.03 -8.75 8.01
N ILE A 14 34.16 -8.55 9.01
CA ILE A 14 32.98 -7.66 8.96
C ILE A 14 33.38 -6.20 8.64
N VAL A 15 34.65 -5.84 8.88
CA VAL A 15 35.23 -4.51 8.67
C VAL A 15 35.29 -4.07 7.18
N THR A 16 35.22 -5.00 6.22
CA THR A 16 35.29 -4.65 4.78
C THR A 16 33.95 -4.17 4.20
N ILE A 17 32.82 -4.50 4.85
CA ILE A 17 31.49 -4.08 4.40
C ILE A 17 31.19 -2.63 4.82
N LEU A 18 31.79 -2.14 5.92
CA LEU A 18 31.53 -0.78 6.45
C LEU A 18 32.21 0.36 5.66
N VAL A 19 33.41 0.14 5.10
CA VAL A 19 34.09 1.17 4.27
C VAL A 19 33.32 1.41 2.96
N VAL A 20 32.50 0.43 2.59
CA VAL A 20 31.65 0.40 1.42
C VAL A 20 30.40 1.27 1.63
N ALA A 21 29.64 1.10 2.71
CA ALA A 21 28.49 1.96 3.01
C ALA A 21 28.82 3.46 3.16
N MET A 22 29.98 3.78 3.77
CA MET A 22 30.47 5.17 3.85
C MET A 22 30.87 5.77 2.49
N ILE A 23 31.27 4.95 1.52
CA ILE A 23 31.62 5.41 0.14
C ILE A 23 30.36 5.54 -0.72
N ALA A 24 29.34 4.70 -0.49
CA ALA A 24 28.05 4.77 -1.17
C ALA A 24 27.33 6.12 -0.94
N CYS A 25 27.33 6.61 0.31
CA CYS A 25 26.70 7.90 0.64
C CYS A 25 27.45 9.10 0.01
N VAL A 26 28.80 9.03 -0.07
CA VAL A 26 29.64 10.02 -0.76
C VAL A 26 29.43 10.02 -2.28
N LEU A 27 29.07 8.88 -2.89
CA LEU A 27 28.75 8.79 -4.33
C LEU A 27 27.35 9.32 -4.67
N ALA A 28 26.35 9.10 -3.80
CA ALA A 28 24.95 9.50 -4.05
C ALA A 28 24.79 10.99 -4.40
N VAL A 29 25.59 11.87 -3.79
CA VAL A 29 25.51 13.33 -4.03
C VAL A 29 26.25 13.80 -5.29
N THR A 30 27.17 12.98 -5.85
CA THR A 30 27.79 13.31 -7.14
C THR A 30 26.92 12.83 -8.33
N VAL A 31 25.86 12.08 -8.04
CA VAL A 31 25.08 11.34 -9.03
C VAL A 31 23.61 11.78 -8.98
N ALA A 32 23.36 13.08 -9.19
CA ALA A 32 22.09 13.55 -9.80
C ALA A 32 22.02 13.21 -11.31
N THR A 33 22.68 12.11 -11.68
CA THR A 33 22.65 11.40 -12.96
C THR A 33 22.86 9.92 -12.66
N VAL A 34 22.03 9.33 -11.80
CA VAL A 34 21.94 7.86 -11.73
C VAL A 34 21.36 7.48 -13.10
N SER A 35 22.19 6.88 -13.96
CA SER A 35 21.64 6.24 -15.14
C SER A 35 20.70 5.16 -14.66
N ALA A 36 19.44 5.21 -15.11
CA ALA A 36 18.32 4.33 -14.78
C ALA A 36 18.53 2.85 -15.15
N GLU A 37 19.75 2.33 -15.12
CA GLU A 37 20.10 1.00 -15.65
C GLU A 37 20.39 -0.05 -14.56
N ASP A 38 20.39 0.28 -13.26
CA ASP A 38 20.70 -0.72 -12.19
C ASP A 38 19.92 -0.56 -10.87
N THR A 39 18.83 0.21 -10.80
CA THR A 39 18.06 0.38 -9.56
C THR A 39 16.95 -0.67 -9.44
N THR A 40 17.15 -1.70 -8.62
CA THR A 40 16.12 -2.68 -8.23
C THR A 40 15.25 -2.13 -7.09
N GLY A 41 14.56 -1.01 -7.34
CA GLY A 41 13.76 -0.32 -6.33
C GLY A 41 12.72 0.64 -6.90
N TYR A 42 11.73 0.97 -6.07
CA TYR A 42 10.69 1.95 -6.35
C TYR A 42 11.28 3.36 -6.34
N HIS A 43 11.03 4.11 -7.41
CA HIS A 43 11.36 5.52 -7.50
C HIS A 43 10.07 6.32 -7.65
N GLY A 44 9.78 7.19 -6.70
CA GLY A 44 8.56 8.00 -6.77
C GLY A 44 8.65 9.25 -5.92
N GLY A 45 7.66 10.13 -6.02
CA GLY A 45 7.66 11.40 -5.34
C GLY A 45 6.45 12.27 -5.63
N ASN A 46 6.40 13.39 -4.91
CA ASN A 46 5.38 14.42 -5.05
C ASN A 46 6.06 15.81 -5.19
N GLU A 47 5.38 16.91 -4.86
CA GLU A 47 5.97 18.25 -4.97
C GLU A 47 7.15 18.50 -4.01
N LEU A 48 7.26 17.73 -2.91
CA LEU A 48 8.26 17.90 -1.85
C LEU A 48 9.13 16.66 -1.58
N LEU A 49 8.66 15.45 -1.95
CA LEU A 49 9.31 14.17 -1.69
C LEU A 49 9.92 13.57 -2.96
N GLU A 50 11.11 12.96 -2.84
CA GLU A 50 11.77 12.17 -3.89
C GLU A 50 12.34 10.87 -3.27
N LEU A 51 11.62 9.76 -3.37
CA LEU A 51 11.91 8.52 -2.65
C LEU A 51 12.54 7.45 -3.57
N TYR A 52 13.54 6.73 -3.05
CA TYR A 52 14.22 5.61 -3.71
C TYR A 52 14.23 4.36 -2.80
N ILE A 53 13.18 3.55 -2.85
CA ILE A 53 13.01 2.41 -1.94
C ILE A 53 13.49 1.13 -2.63
N GLY A 54 14.49 0.45 -2.09
CA GLY A 54 15.11 -0.71 -2.74
C GLY A 54 15.33 -1.88 -1.79
N GLU A 55 15.06 -3.09 -2.27
CA GLU A 55 15.07 -4.32 -1.45
C GLU A 55 16.43 -5.05 -1.43
N THR A 56 17.42 -4.62 -2.23
CA THR A 56 18.76 -5.22 -2.26
C THR A 56 19.88 -4.19 -2.40
N GLY A 57 20.83 -4.25 -1.48
CA GLY A 57 22.11 -3.57 -1.51
C GLY A 57 23.19 -4.53 -1.98
N THR A 58 23.23 -4.84 -3.27
CA THR A 58 24.44 -5.49 -3.82
C THR A 58 25.48 -4.45 -4.20
N GLY A 59 26.13 -3.85 -3.20
CA GLY A 59 27.39 -3.16 -3.45
C GLY A 59 27.75 -2.02 -2.52
N SER A 60 29.07 -1.88 -2.35
CA SER A 60 29.87 -0.66 -2.17
C SER A 60 29.22 0.70 -2.39
N ASP A 61 28.30 0.80 -3.34
CA ASP A 61 27.92 2.06 -3.96
C ASP A 61 26.39 2.26 -3.95
N ASN A 62 25.62 1.38 -3.28
CA ASN A 62 24.15 1.43 -3.24
C ASN A 62 23.65 1.14 -1.81
N PRO A 63 23.35 2.16 -0.99
CA PRO A 63 22.80 1.93 0.33
C PRO A 63 21.35 1.45 0.19
N ASP A 64 21.03 0.35 0.87
CA ASP A 64 19.67 -0.17 1.02
C ASP A 64 18.68 0.93 1.45
N ASN A 65 17.44 0.88 0.93
CA ASN A 65 16.30 1.71 1.32
C ASN A 65 16.60 3.21 1.56
N PHE A 66 17.06 3.89 0.51
CA PHE A 66 17.44 5.30 0.59
C PHE A 66 16.28 6.25 0.31
N TRP A 67 15.88 7.09 1.27
CA TRP A 67 14.88 8.13 0.99
C TRP A 67 15.54 9.50 0.87
N LEU A 68 15.07 10.32 -0.07
CA LEU A 68 15.51 11.71 -0.21
C LEU A 68 14.33 12.67 -0.02
N TYR A 69 14.30 13.35 1.12
CA TYR A 69 13.43 14.52 1.23
C TYR A 69 14.09 15.72 0.54
N LYS A 70 13.34 16.41 -0.32
CA LYS A 70 13.80 17.59 -1.07
C LYS A 70 12.77 18.72 -0.98
N GLY A 71 12.56 19.23 0.23
CA GLY A 71 11.86 20.51 0.40
C GLY A 71 12.81 21.61 0.87
N ASP A 72 12.60 22.81 0.33
CA ASP A 72 13.35 24.03 0.66
C ASP A 72 14.88 23.97 0.41
N GLY A 73 15.33 23.02 -0.42
CA GLY A 73 16.74 22.87 -0.83
C GLY A 73 17.65 22.21 0.21
N GLN A 74 17.08 21.61 1.25
CA GLN A 74 17.79 20.80 2.25
C GLN A 74 17.53 19.31 1.98
N LEU A 75 18.54 18.48 2.23
CA LEU A 75 18.43 17.02 2.07
C LEU A 75 18.43 16.38 3.45
N SER A 76 17.53 15.41 3.63
CA SER A 76 17.71 14.37 4.63
C SER A 76 17.76 13.03 3.92
N CYS A 77 18.82 12.28 4.21
CA CYS A 77 18.97 10.89 3.79
C CYS A 77 18.75 9.97 4.99
N THR A 78 18.52 8.71 4.68
CA THR A 78 18.12 7.74 5.70
C THR A 78 18.54 6.35 5.30
N LEU A 79 18.79 5.54 6.31
CA LEU A 79 18.94 4.10 6.22
C LEU A 79 17.79 3.45 7.00
N GLU A 80 16.98 2.66 6.29
CA GLU A 80 15.89 1.87 6.87
C GLU A 80 16.29 0.39 7.00
N ILE A 81 16.10 -0.17 8.19
CA ILE A 81 16.20 -1.61 8.46
C ILE A 81 14.92 -2.06 9.15
N TYR A 82 14.21 -2.99 8.51
CA TYR A 82 13.16 -3.75 9.17
C TYR A 82 13.64 -5.18 9.47
N SER A 83 13.21 -5.71 10.60
CA SER A 83 13.63 -7.03 11.07
C SER A 83 12.47 -7.83 11.65
N ILE A 84 12.61 -9.15 11.60
CA ILE A 84 11.64 -10.09 12.17
C ILE A 84 12.36 -11.04 13.12
N TRP A 85 11.88 -11.10 14.36
CA TRP A 85 12.35 -12.06 15.36
C TRP A 85 11.40 -13.23 15.44
N TYR A 86 11.92 -14.46 15.40
CA TYR A 86 11.20 -15.69 15.75
C TYR A 86 12.21 -16.80 16.02
N ASP A 87 11.78 -17.87 16.70
CA ASP A 87 12.62 -19.03 17.03
C ASP A 87 13.99 -18.68 17.67
N ASP A 88 13.99 -17.64 18.51
CA ASP A 88 15.16 -17.07 19.20
C ASP A 88 16.25 -16.52 18.25
N GLY A 89 15.88 -16.12 17.04
CA GLY A 89 16.75 -15.50 16.04
C GLY A 89 16.16 -14.25 15.42
N ILE A 90 17.04 -13.34 15.00
CA ILE A 90 16.69 -12.13 14.24
C ILE A 90 16.98 -12.36 12.75
N HIS A 91 16.03 -11.98 11.91
CA HIS A 91 16.14 -11.99 10.45
C HIS A 91 15.98 -10.55 9.98
N ARG A 92 16.99 -9.99 9.30
CA ARG A 92 17.00 -8.57 8.89
C ARG A 92 16.81 -8.42 7.39
N SER A 93 16.17 -7.33 6.98
CA SER A 93 15.81 -7.03 5.59
C SER A 93 16.94 -7.25 4.58
N TYR A 94 18.17 -6.84 4.89
CA TYR A 94 19.33 -7.01 4.00
C TYR A 94 19.75 -8.47 3.76
N ASP A 95 19.26 -9.42 4.56
CA ASP A 95 19.47 -10.86 4.35
C ASP A 95 18.32 -11.49 3.55
N PHE A 96 17.22 -10.79 3.31
CA PHE A 96 16.03 -11.37 2.69
C PHE A 96 16.24 -11.62 1.20
N GLN A 97 15.62 -12.69 0.70
CA GLN A 97 15.59 -12.96 -0.73
C GLN A 97 14.45 -12.19 -1.36
N VAL A 98 14.74 -11.35 -2.35
CA VAL A 98 13.68 -10.69 -3.14
C VAL A 98 13.07 -11.70 -4.10
N ILE A 99 11.76 -11.87 -3.99
CA ILE A 99 10.94 -12.73 -4.82
C ILE A 99 10.32 -11.93 -5.97
N ASP A 100 9.84 -10.73 -5.66
CA ASP A 100 9.28 -9.79 -6.63
C ASP A 100 9.72 -8.36 -6.29
N TYR A 101 10.09 -7.60 -7.30
CA TYR A 101 10.58 -6.23 -7.13
C TYR A 101 9.45 -5.23 -7.36
N PHE A 102 9.59 -4.05 -6.78
CA PHE A 102 8.77 -2.90 -7.15
C PHE A 102 8.80 -2.62 -8.65
N GLY A 103 7.74 -1.97 -9.12
CA GLY A 103 7.73 -1.29 -10.40
C GLY A 103 8.89 -0.30 -10.52
N MET A 104 9.48 -0.24 -11.72
CA MET A 104 10.73 0.48 -11.97
C MET A 104 10.52 1.86 -12.59
N ASP A 105 9.30 2.19 -13.04
CA ASP A 105 9.01 3.51 -13.58
C ASP A 105 8.89 4.56 -12.46
N TYR A 106 9.08 5.83 -12.79
CA TYR A 106 8.86 6.90 -11.82
C TYR A 106 7.38 6.99 -11.47
N ASN A 107 7.04 6.91 -10.17
CA ASN A 107 5.66 6.77 -9.68
C ASN A 107 4.94 5.59 -10.36
N ASP A 108 5.62 4.46 -10.48
CA ASP A 108 5.04 3.23 -11.00
C ASP A 108 3.76 2.87 -10.21
N PRO A 109 2.64 2.50 -10.87
CA PRO A 109 1.47 2.01 -10.16
C PRO A 109 1.72 0.71 -9.39
N ASP A 110 2.72 -0.08 -9.77
CA ASP A 110 3.14 -1.25 -9.00
C ASP A 110 4.08 -0.83 -7.87
N THR A 111 3.49 -0.48 -6.74
CA THR A 111 4.21 -0.04 -5.55
C THR A 111 4.51 -1.18 -4.58
N THR A 112 4.47 -2.44 -5.05
CA THR A 112 4.64 -3.62 -4.19
C THR A 112 5.93 -4.38 -4.46
N ALA A 113 6.61 -4.81 -3.39
CA ALA A 113 7.69 -5.79 -3.44
C ALA A 113 7.35 -6.99 -2.55
N ILE A 114 7.89 -8.16 -2.92
CA ILE A 114 7.74 -9.41 -2.16
C ILE A 114 9.12 -9.95 -1.84
N LEU A 115 9.36 -10.22 -0.58
CA LEU A 115 10.59 -10.80 -0.07
C LEU A 115 10.30 -12.05 0.75
N GLU A 116 11.35 -12.83 1.01
CA GLU A 116 11.28 -14.03 1.82
C GLU A 116 12.48 -14.09 2.79
N THR A 117 12.24 -14.52 4.03
CA THR A 117 13.34 -14.76 4.99
C THR A 117 14.28 -15.86 4.48
N PRO A 118 15.58 -15.85 4.85
CA PRO A 118 16.57 -16.80 4.33
C PRO A 118 16.23 -18.29 4.48
N ASP A 119 15.38 -18.63 5.45
CA ASP A 119 14.93 -19.98 5.75
C ASP A 119 13.60 -20.34 5.06
N GLY A 120 12.96 -19.39 4.37
CA GLY A 120 11.71 -19.59 3.64
C GLY A 120 10.46 -19.66 4.53
N ASN A 121 10.54 -19.20 5.78
CA ASN A 121 9.43 -19.33 6.73
C ASN A 121 8.46 -18.15 6.71
N ILE A 122 8.92 -16.95 6.32
CA ILE A 122 8.08 -15.77 6.25
C ILE A 122 8.25 -15.09 4.88
N GLU A 123 7.14 -14.92 4.19
CA GLU A 123 7.00 -13.96 3.09
C GLU A 123 6.68 -12.59 3.65
N VAL A 124 7.36 -11.56 3.16
CA VAL A 124 7.15 -10.15 3.49
C VAL A 124 6.68 -9.44 2.23
N ARG A 125 5.45 -8.94 2.24
CA ARG A 125 4.97 -8.01 1.22
C ARG A 125 5.15 -6.59 1.73
N ARG A 126 5.80 -5.74 0.93
CA ARG A 126 5.94 -4.30 1.19
C ARG A 126 5.15 -3.53 0.14
N THR A 127 4.34 -2.57 0.57
CA THR A 127 3.59 -1.69 -0.35
C THR A 127 3.82 -0.24 0.03
N VAL A 128 4.27 0.56 -0.94
CA VAL A 128 4.58 1.97 -0.77
C VAL A 128 3.39 2.82 -1.19
N TYR A 129 3.08 3.86 -0.41
CA TYR A 129 2.14 4.91 -0.82
C TYR A 129 2.76 6.29 -0.62
N ILE A 130 2.75 7.09 -1.68
CA ILE A 130 3.14 8.50 -1.66
C ILE A 130 1.90 9.34 -1.97
N PRO A 131 1.44 10.19 -1.05
CA PRO A 131 0.35 11.12 -1.31
C PRO A 131 0.73 12.15 -2.38
N SER A 132 -0.25 12.52 -3.21
CA SER A 132 -0.10 13.58 -4.22
C SER A 132 0.06 14.98 -3.59
N GLY A 133 0.45 15.97 -4.39
CA GLY A 133 0.56 17.36 -3.93
C GLY A 133 1.80 17.62 -3.08
N SER A 134 1.64 18.41 -2.02
CA SER A 134 2.75 18.91 -1.16
C SER A 134 2.81 18.22 0.21
N GLU A 135 2.34 16.99 0.30
CA GLU A 135 2.38 16.23 1.54
C GLU A 135 3.81 15.81 1.89
N ARG A 136 4.09 15.73 3.18
CA ARG A 136 5.44 15.56 3.77
C ARG A 136 5.66 14.18 4.38
N TYR A 137 4.79 13.25 4.05
CA TYR A 137 4.85 11.89 4.54
C TYR A 137 4.69 10.92 3.39
N PHE A 138 5.11 9.68 3.64
CA PHE A 138 4.74 8.53 2.85
C PHE A 138 4.52 7.36 3.80
N THR A 139 3.97 6.26 3.28
CA THR A 139 3.79 5.05 4.09
C THR A 139 4.41 3.83 3.43
N ILE A 140 4.82 2.88 4.27
CA ILE A 140 5.14 1.52 3.86
C ILE A 140 4.26 0.58 4.68
N SER A 141 3.45 -0.21 3.99
CA SER A 141 2.69 -1.30 4.61
C SER A 141 3.46 -2.60 4.49
N TYR A 142 3.56 -3.34 5.59
CA TYR A 142 4.19 -4.65 5.66
C TYR A 142 3.12 -5.69 5.97
N THR A 143 3.05 -6.74 5.15
CA THR A 143 2.28 -7.95 5.43
C THR A 143 3.24 -9.12 5.63
N LEU A 144 3.23 -9.72 6.82
CA LEU A 144 4.02 -10.90 7.17
C LEU A 144 3.16 -12.15 7.07
N THR A 145 3.50 -13.04 6.15
CA THR A 145 2.82 -14.34 5.97
C THR A 145 3.75 -15.48 6.34
N ASN A 146 3.36 -16.31 7.32
CA ASN A 146 4.06 -17.55 7.59
C ASN A 146 3.77 -18.57 6.48
N THR A 147 4.78 -18.87 5.66
CA THR A 147 4.73 -19.80 4.53
C THR A 147 5.14 -21.23 4.93
N GLY A 148 5.67 -21.39 6.15
CA GLY A 148 6.01 -22.68 6.73
C GLY A 148 4.79 -23.53 7.11
N SER A 149 5.04 -24.75 7.60
CA SER A 149 3.96 -25.68 7.99
C SER A 149 3.59 -25.64 9.48
N GLU A 150 4.37 -24.94 10.30
CA GLU A 150 4.21 -24.89 11.76
C GLU A 150 3.93 -23.45 12.21
N THR A 151 3.27 -23.28 13.35
CA THR A 151 3.05 -21.95 13.95
C THR A 151 4.36 -21.41 14.52
N LEU A 152 4.76 -20.22 14.08
CA LEU A 152 5.90 -19.49 14.66
C LEU A 152 5.45 -18.84 15.97
N THR A 153 6.35 -18.80 16.95
CA THR A 153 6.06 -18.25 18.28
C THR A 153 7.09 -17.21 18.70
N GLY A 154 6.67 -16.29 19.56
CA GLY A 154 7.51 -15.17 19.97
C GLY A 154 7.82 -14.23 18.81
N VAL A 155 6.94 -14.18 17.81
CA VAL A 155 7.16 -13.36 16.61
C VAL A 155 7.14 -11.88 16.98
N ARG A 156 8.12 -11.13 16.49
CA ARG A 156 8.17 -9.67 16.64
C ARG A 156 8.64 -9.02 15.35
N PHE A 157 8.14 -7.82 15.09
CA PHE A 157 8.58 -6.97 13.99
C PHE A 157 9.27 -5.72 14.54
N PHE A 158 10.33 -5.27 13.86
CA PHE A 158 11.11 -4.09 14.22
C PHE A 158 11.23 -3.20 13.00
N GLU A 159 11.03 -1.91 13.20
CA GLU A 159 11.30 -0.86 12.21
C GLU A 159 12.37 0.07 12.79
N LEU A 160 13.52 0.17 12.13
CA LEU A 160 14.66 0.96 12.55
C LEU A 160 15.05 1.95 11.46
N VAL A 161 15.23 3.21 11.82
CA VAL A 161 15.63 4.26 10.89
C VAL A 161 16.75 5.11 11.49
N ASP A 162 17.77 5.33 10.67
CA ASP A 162 18.79 6.33 10.87
C ASP A 162 18.50 7.52 9.96
N TYR A 163 18.38 8.73 10.52
CA TYR A 163 18.14 9.95 9.74
C TYR A 163 19.38 10.83 9.79
N ASP A 164 19.92 11.17 8.62
CA ASP A 164 20.94 12.19 8.47
C ASP A 164 20.28 13.56 8.24
N ILE A 165 20.33 14.46 9.23
CA ILE A 165 19.74 15.80 9.15
C ILE A 165 20.80 16.86 9.51
N PRO A 166 21.06 17.87 8.64
CA PRO A 166 21.08 17.77 7.19
C PRO A 166 22.28 16.92 6.73
N TYR A 167 22.24 16.43 5.49
CA TYR A 167 23.41 15.79 4.91
C TYR A 167 24.59 16.75 4.75
N TYR A 168 25.65 16.55 5.55
CA TYR A 168 27.02 17.11 5.47
C TYR A 168 27.15 18.66 5.49
N PRO A 169 28.17 19.24 6.17
CA PRO A 169 29.28 18.63 6.91
C PRO A 169 29.09 18.56 8.44
N TYR A 170 27.85 18.62 8.96
CA TYR A 170 27.61 18.89 10.39
C TYR A 170 26.65 17.94 11.11
N GLY A 171 26.20 16.84 10.50
CA GLY A 171 25.18 15.90 11.04
C GLY A 171 25.64 15.02 12.22
N ASP A 172 26.45 15.54 13.15
CA ASP A 172 27.02 14.76 14.26
C ASP A 172 26.28 15.02 15.61
N ASN A 173 25.11 15.68 15.62
CA ASN A 173 24.40 16.06 16.86
C ASN A 173 22.88 16.07 16.72
N ASP A 174 22.32 15.03 16.12
CA ASP A 174 20.88 14.82 16.11
C ASP A 174 20.35 14.62 17.54
N ASN A 175 19.13 15.09 17.77
CA ASN A 175 18.37 14.84 18.97
C ASN A 175 17.22 13.91 18.60
N ALA A 176 17.22 12.74 19.21
CA ALA A 176 16.13 11.78 19.08
C ALA A 176 15.28 11.75 20.34
N TRP A 177 13.97 11.56 20.18
CA TRP A 177 13.07 11.28 21.30
C TRP A 177 11.89 10.41 20.87
N TYR A 178 11.33 9.71 21.85
CA TYR A 178 10.06 9.00 21.74
C TYR A 178 8.95 9.85 22.34
N ASP A 179 7.90 10.07 21.56
CA ASP A 179 6.64 10.66 22.00
C ASP A 179 5.67 9.55 22.46
N PRO A 180 5.48 9.39 23.78
CA PRO A 180 4.62 8.34 24.31
C PRO A 180 3.13 8.62 24.12
N GLU A 181 2.69 9.83 23.77
CA GLU A 181 1.28 10.13 23.54
C GLU A 181 0.85 9.58 22.17
N ASN A 182 1.61 9.91 21.14
CA ASN A 182 1.33 9.57 19.75
C ASN A 182 2.06 8.33 19.26
N ASP A 183 2.88 7.70 20.11
CA ASP A 183 3.70 6.54 19.76
C ASP A 183 4.62 6.79 18.55
N PHE A 184 5.31 7.92 18.62
CA PHE A 184 6.13 8.43 17.54
C PHE A 184 7.60 8.44 17.95
N VAL A 185 8.51 8.09 17.06
CA VAL A 185 9.94 8.36 17.24
C VAL A 185 10.36 9.48 16.31
N TRP A 186 11.12 10.43 16.85
CA TRP A 186 11.57 11.62 16.13
C TRP A 186 13.08 11.74 16.21
N VAL A 187 13.65 12.36 15.17
CA VAL A 187 15.04 12.81 15.07
C VAL A 187 15.04 14.24 14.53
N GLU A 188 15.86 15.11 15.11
CA GLU A 188 16.04 16.50 14.66
C GLU A 188 17.50 16.95 14.76
N ASP A 189 17.96 17.78 13.84
CA ASP A 189 19.16 18.60 14.04
C ASP A 189 18.78 20.06 14.32
N GLN A 190 19.44 20.66 15.29
CA GLN A 190 19.11 21.98 15.79
C GLN A 190 19.31 23.05 14.69
N GLY A 191 18.20 23.67 14.27
CA GLY A 191 18.20 24.68 13.21
C GLY A 191 17.87 24.12 11.83
N TYR A 192 17.61 22.82 11.75
CA TYR A 192 17.03 22.13 10.60
C TYR A 192 15.63 21.66 10.95
N PHE A 193 15.15 20.66 10.23
CA PHE A 193 13.81 20.11 10.38
C PHE A 193 13.84 18.80 11.19
N LYS A 194 12.66 18.29 11.51
CA LYS A 194 12.46 17.05 12.25
C LYS A 194 11.95 15.98 11.30
N ASN A 195 12.43 14.76 11.44
CA ASN A 195 11.87 13.58 10.80
C ASN A 195 11.46 12.57 11.85
N GLY A 196 10.57 11.67 11.49
CA GLY A 196 10.20 10.59 12.40
C GLY A 196 9.22 9.65 11.77
N PHE A 197 8.82 8.64 12.55
CA PHE A 197 7.79 7.72 12.11
C PHE A 197 6.99 7.13 13.27
N THR A 198 5.84 6.56 12.89
CA THR A 198 4.94 5.78 13.75
C THR A 198 4.31 4.64 12.97
N GLY A 199 3.65 3.71 13.66
CA GLY A 199 2.87 2.64 13.05
C GLY A 199 1.36 2.87 13.17
N SER A 200 0.59 2.19 12.32
CA SER A 200 -0.88 2.17 12.39
C SER A 200 -1.42 1.51 13.67
N ASN A 201 -0.58 0.77 14.39
CA ASN A 201 -0.85 0.24 15.71
C ASN A 201 0.18 0.80 16.70
N ARG A 202 -0.20 0.89 17.98
CA ARG A 202 0.76 1.24 19.04
C ARG A 202 1.82 0.15 19.20
N SER A 203 3.08 0.58 19.18
CA SER A 203 4.28 -0.20 19.44
C SER A 203 4.25 -0.84 20.82
N SER A 204 4.85 -2.02 20.90
CA SER A 204 5.08 -2.74 22.16
C SER A 204 6.26 -2.16 22.93
N ASN A 205 7.24 -1.63 22.21
CA ASN A 205 8.43 -0.99 22.75
C ASN A 205 9.06 -0.07 21.69
N HIS A 206 10.00 0.77 22.11
CA HIS A 206 10.77 1.66 21.25
C HIS A 206 12.25 1.58 21.62
N GLY A 207 13.11 2.12 20.76
CA GLY A 207 14.53 2.20 21.02
C GLY A 207 15.16 3.43 20.40
N ILE A 208 16.16 3.95 21.09
CA ILE A 208 17.01 5.04 20.62
C ILE A 208 18.44 4.71 21.06
N ASP A 209 19.37 4.69 20.12
CA ASP A 209 20.78 4.49 20.43
C ASP A 209 21.65 5.24 19.41
N VAL A 210 22.96 5.24 19.63
CA VAL A 210 23.89 5.68 18.58
C VAL A 210 23.71 4.82 17.34
N TYR A 211 23.79 5.41 16.14
CA TYR A 211 23.37 4.79 14.88
C TYR A 211 23.97 3.38 14.70
N ASP A 212 25.29 3.23 14.89
CA ASP A 212 26.01 1.95 14.77
C ASP A 212 25.43 0.88 15.72
N THR A 213 25.07 1.26 16.95
CA THR A 213 24.57 0.30 17.94
C THR A 213 23.14 -0.09 17.62
N MET A 214 22.30 0.90 17.32
CA MET A 214 20.88 0.70 16.99
C MET A 214 20.74 -0.17 15.73
N MET A 215 21.40 0.21 14.64
CA MET A 215 21.26 -0.41 13.33
C MET A 215 21.91 -1.80 13.24
N LEU A 216 22.95 -2.08 14.03
CA LEU A 216 23.64 -3.39 14.00
C LEU A 216 23.13 -4.37 15.05
N THR A 217 22.78 -3.86 16.23
CA THR A 217 22.58 -4.70 17.42
C THR A 217 21.36 -4.33 18.26
N GLY A 218 20.65 -3.25 17.95
CA GLY A 218 19.54 -2.74 18.77
C GLY A 218 18.37 -3.70 18.91
N ASP A 219 18.18 -4.59 17.93
CA ASP A 219 17.14 -5.64 17.87
C ASP A 219 17.69 -7.06 18.12
N GLN A 220 18.99 -7.20 18.41
CA GLN A 220 19.69 -8.49 18.37
C GLN A 220 19.29 -9.48 19.48
N ASP A 221 18.74 -8.99 20.59
CA ASP A 221 18.18 -9.83 21.66
C ASP A 221 16.65 -9.89 21.63
N GLY A 222 16.05 -9.35 20.56
CA GLY A 222 14.63 -9.32 20.33
C GLY A 222 13.89 -8.30 21.19
N GLU A 223 14.58 -7.33 21.81
CA GLU A 223 13.94 -6.29 22.59
C GLU A 223 14.66 -4.94 22.44
N LEU A 224 13.94 -3.91 22.00
CA LEU A 224 14.50 -2.56 21.93
C LEU A 224 14.79 -2.00 23.33
N ASN A 225 15.78 -1.11 23.41
CA ASN A 225 16.36 -0.66 24.68
C ASN A 225 15.44 0.23 25.54
N GLY A 226 14.29 0.68 25.04
CA GLY A 226 13.33 1.54 25.74
C GLY A 226 13.86 2.93 26.10
N VAL A 227 14.96 3.36 25.47
CA VAL A 227 15.52 4.69 25.69
C VAL A 227 14.62 5.72 25.02
N THR A 228 14.16 6.71 25.80
CA THR A 228 13.16 7.68 25.34
C THR A 228 13.75 8.93 24.71
N SER A 229 15.05 9.17 24.86
CA SER A 229 15.73 10.31 24.22
C SER A 229 17.24 10.16 24.23
N MET A 230 17.90 10.63 23.17
CA MET A 230 19.36 10.69 23.08
C MET A 230 19.79 11.88 22.20
N THR A 231 21.00 12.40 22.43
CA THR A 231 21.65 13.36 21.54
C THR A 231 22.95 12.75 21.03
N GLY A 232 23.23 12.92 19.74
CA GLY A 232 24.42 12.44 19.06
C GLY A 232 24.09 12.01 17.63
N ASP A 233 24.94 11.17 17.07
CA ASP A 233 24.67 10.45 15.81
C ASP A 233 23.78 9.25 16.15
N VAL A 234 22.46 9.42 16.04
CA VAL A 234 21.43 8.55 16.64
C VAL A 234 20.49 7.97 15.60
N ALA A 235 20.09 6.73 15.84
CA ALA A 235 18.99 6.09 15.12
C ALA A 235 17.88 5.70 16.08
N VAL A 236 16.68 5.53 15.54
CA VAL A 236 15.45 5.31 16.30
C VAL A 236 14.71 4.07 15.80
N GLY A 237 13.88 3.48 16.65
CA GLY A 237 13.14 2.28 16.27
C GLY A 237 11.87 2.03 17.07
N LEU A 238 10.95 1.29 16.43
CA LEU A 238 9.71 0.79 17.03
C LEU A 238 9.65 -0.74 16.93
N GLN A 239 9.09 -1.38 17.96
CA GLN A 239 8.95 -2.83 18.07
C GLN A 239 7.48 -3.21 18.23
N TYR A 240 7.08 -4.30 17.59
CA TYR A 240 5.73 -4.87 17.66
C TYR A 240 5.80 -6.34 18.04
N ASN A 241 5.23 -6.69 19.20
CA ASN A 241 5.12 -8.07 19.65
C ASN A 241 3.88 -8.73 19.03
N ILE A 242 4.10 -9.58 18.03
CA ILE A 242 3.05 -10.28 17.28
C ILE A 242 2.61 -11.55 18.05
N GLY A 243 3.55 -12.25 18.68
CA GLY A 243 3.26 -13.45 19.46
C GLY A 243 3.25 -14.71 18.59
N GLU A 244 2.06 -15.21 18.23
CA GLU A 244 1.93 -16.40 17.37
C GLU A 244 1.58 -16.00 15.94
N LEU A 245 2.32 -16.50 14.95
CA LEU A 245 2.01 -16.35 13.53
C LEU A 245 1.73 -17.73 12.92
N LYS A 246 0.45 -17.99 12.60
CA LYS A 246 0.01 -19.30 12.07
C LYS A 246 0.33 -19.40 10.57
N PRO A 247 0.53 -20.62 10.04
CA PRO A 247 0.68 -20.83 8.61
C PRO A 247 -0.48 -20.30 7.79
N GLY A 248 -0.16 -19.74 6.63
CA GLY A 248 -1.12 -19.37 5.59
C GLY A 248 -1.47 -17.88 5.55
N PRO A 249 -1.90 -17.38 4.37
CA PRO A 249 -2.22 -15.97 4.15
C PRO A 249 -3.41 -15.47 4.97
N GLU A 250 -4.31 -16.36 5.38
CA GLU A 250 -5.47 -16.01 6.22
C GLU A 250 -5.10 -15.60 7.65
N ALA A 251 -3.86 -15.85 8.07
CA ALA A 251 -3.33 -15.52 9.39
C ALA A 251 -2.18 -14.51 9.32
N ALA A 252 -2.02 -13.83 8.17
CA ALA A 252 -0.99 -12.82 7.99
C ALA A 252 -1.16 -11.68 9.02
N TRP A 253 -0.02 -11.08 9.39
CA TRP A 253 0.02 -9.90 10.25
C TRP A 253 0.40 -8.66 9.43
N GLU A 254 -0.21 -7.53 9.76
CA GLU A 254 -0.05 -6.29 9.00
C GLU A 254 0.26 -5.09 9.89
N ILE A 255 1.12 -4.20 9.38
CA ILE A 255 1.40 -2.88 9.96
C ILE A 255 1.65 -1.88 8.83
N THR A 256 1.18 -0.65 9.01
CA THR A 256 1.52 0.47 8.12
C THR A 256 2.40 1.44 8.89
N MET A 257 3.63 1.63 8.43
CA MET A 257 4.55 2.61 8.96
C MET A 257 4.36 3.93 8.20
N THR A 258 4.20 5.03 8.94
CA THR A 258 4.08 6.38 8.38
C THR A 258 5.33 7.17 8.70
N PHE A 259 6.07 7.56 7.67
CA PHE A 259 7.31 8.32 7.78
C PHE A 259 7.06 9.78 7.43
N TRP A 260 7.52 10.69 8.29
CA TRP A 260 7.30 12.14 8.20
C TRP A 260 8.62 12.90 8.03
N PHE A 261 8.60 13.91 7.15
CA PHE A 261 9.76 14.75 6.82
C PHE A 261 9.44 16.24 6.89
N GLY A 262 10.08 16.92 7.84
CA GLY A 262 9.76 18.32 8.09
C GLY A 262 8.81 18.51 9.27
N GLU A 263 8.93 19.64 9.96
CA GLU A 263 7.85 20.08 10.85
C GLU A 263 6.57 20.26 10.01
N PRO A 264 5.38 19.90 10.53
CA PRO A 264 4.11 20.11 9.83
C PRO A 264 3.72 21.59 9.66
N TYR A 265 4.62 22.58 9.86
CA TYR A 265 4.29 24.00 9.77
C TYR A 265 5.50 24.90 9.46
N PRO A 266 5.32 26.06 8.78
CA PRO A 266 6.42 26.98 8.53
C PRO A 266 7.00 27.55 9.83
N ILE A 267 8.34 27.53 9.94
CA ILE A 267 9.12 28.18 11.00
C ILE A 267 8.85 29.70 10.98
N GLY A 268 7.87 30.09 11.77
CA GLY A 268 7.70 31.43 12.31
C GLY A 268 7.62 31.33 13.83
N PRO A 269 8.11 32.33 14.59
CA PRO A 269 8.02 32.30 16.05
C PRO A 269 6.55 32.44 16.45
N VAL A 270 5.90 31.34 16.82
CA VAL A 270 4.54 31.36 17.37
C VAL A 270 4.58 30.74 18.76
N ASP A 271 4.24 31.58 19.75
CA ASP A 271 3.99 31.17 21.12
C ASP A 271 2.83 30.14 21.15
N ASN A 272 3.06 29.02 21.84
CA ASN A 272 2.13 27.94 22.19
C ASN A 272 1.61 27.03 21.05
N PRO A 273 2.07 25.76 20.97
CA PRO A 273 1.37 24.74 20.21
C PRO A 273 0.08 24.33 20.93
N THR A 274 -1.04 24.37 20.22
CA THR A 274 -2.23 23.57 20.56
C THR A 274 -1.89 22.09 20.39
N SER A 275 -2.37 21.29 21.34
CA SER A 275 -2.10 19.85 21.55
C SER A 275 -2.16 19.00 20.25
N PRO A 276 -1.27 18.00 20.07
CA PRO A 276 -1.24 17.10 18.88
C PRO A 276 -2.42 16.12 18.74
N ALA A 277 -3.46 16.21 19.58
CA ALA A 277 -4.52 15.20 19.67
C ALA A 277 -5.59 15.27 18.55
N GLU A 278 -5.38 16.09 17.51
CA GLU A 278 -6.30 16.23 16.36
C GLU A 278 -5.64 15.92 15.00
N VAL A 279 -4.47 15.28 14.97
CA VAL A 279 -3.80 14.87 13.71
C VAL A 279 -3.68 13.35 13.63
N LEU A 280 -4.81 12.66 13.48
CA LEU A 280 -4.86 11.24 13.12
C LEU A 280 -5.99 11.00 12.10
N ALA A 281 -5.66 11.27 10.83
CA ALA A 281 -6.25 10.65 9.62
C ALA A 281 -5.48 11.23 8.42
N ILE A 282 -4.31 10.65 8.09
CA ILE A 282 -3.47 11.16 7.00
C ILE A 282 -3.70 10.32 5.74
N GLY A 283 -4.77 10.66 5.05
CA GLY A 283 -5.31 9.99 3.87
C GLY A 283 -6.84 10.08 3.90
N PRO A 284 -7.52 10.09 2.74
CA PRO A 284 -8.97 9.95 2.74
C PRO A 284 -9.36 8.66 3.47
N ILE A 285 -10.38 8.73 4.33
CA ILE A 285 -10.93 7.58 5.04
C ILE A 285 -11.31 6.52 3.99
N PRO A 286 -10.78 5.29 4.08
CA PRO A 286 -11.17 4.24 3.15
C PRO A 286 -12.66 3.94 3.27
N ALA A 287 -13.32 3.82 2.12
CA ALA A 287 -14.74 3.55 2.00
C ALA A 287 -14.97 2.30 1.15
N THR A 288 -15.87 1.42 1.61
CA THR A 288 -16.36 0.33 0.76
C THR A 288 -17.48 0.87 -0.13
N VAL A 289 -17.23 0.90 -1.44
CA VAL A 289 -18.14 1.47 -2.45
C VAL A 289 -18.59 0.38 -3.43
N VAL A 290 -19.86 0.43 -3.85
CA VAL A 290 -20.40 -0.42 -4.93
C VAL A 290 -21.18 0.45 -5.92
N ILE A 291 -20.88 0.35 -7.21
CA ILE A 291 -21.42 1.16 -8.29
C ILE A 291 -22.37 0.32 -9.16
N GLU A 292 -23.63 0.74 -9.21
CA GLU A 292 -24.64 0.13 -10.06
C GLU A 292 -25.00 1.03 -11.27
N PRO A 293 -25.07 0.45 -12.49
CA PRO A 293 -24.93 -0.97 -12.79
C PRO A 293 -23.47 -1.44 -12.98
N GLU A 294 -23.19 -2.67 -12.54
CA GLU A 294 -21.94 -3.43 -12.77
C GLU A 294 -21.56 -3.60 -14.26
N THR A 295 -22.56 -3.49 -15.15
CA THR A 295 -22.32 -3.39 -16.58
C THR A 295 -23.04 -2.17 -17.14
N LEU A 296 -22.25 -1.17 -17.50
CA LEU A 296 -22.72 0.08 -18.04
C LEU A 296 -22.72 0.05 -19.56
N ASN A 297 -23.91 0.05 -20.16
CA ASN A 297 -24.03 0.29 -21.60
C ASN A 297 -24.18 1.79 -21.89
N LEU A 298 -23.16 2.40 -22.51
CA LEU A 298 -23.13 3.84 -22.83
C LEU A 298 -24.29 4.29 -23.74
N LYS A 299 -24.88 3.37 -24.53
CA LYS A 299 -26.06 3.64 -25.38
C LYS A 299 -27.40 3.47 -24.67
N SER A 300 -27.41 2.93 -23.45
CA SER A 300 -28.66 2.74 -22.71
C SER A 300 -29.17 4.06 -22.13
N LYS A 301 -30.50 4.24 -22.13
CA LYS A 301 -31.18 5.46 -21.70
C LYS A 301 -31.56 5.43 -20.22
N GLY A 302 -30.70 4.85 -19.39
CA GLY A 302 -30.87 4.92 -17.93
C GLY A 302 -30.87 6.39 -17.47
N LYS A 303 -31.38 6.65 -16.27
CA LYS A 303 -31.34 8.01 -15.72
C LYS A 303 -30.14 8.23 -14.80
N TRP A 304 -29.81 7.23 -13.99
CA TRP A 304 -28.83 7.38 -12.93
C TRP A 304 -27.73 6.33 -13.04
N ILE A 305 -26.55 6.71 -12.58
CA ILE A 305 -25.56 5.80 -12.00
C ILE A 305 -25.71 5.92 -10.49
N THR A 306 -25.77 4.79 -9.79
CA THR A 306 -25.96 4.77 -8.34
C THR A 306 -24.69 4.24 -7.70
N ALA A 307 -24.17 4.92 -6.67
CA ALA A 307 -23.14 4.35 -5.81
C ALA A 307 -23.71 4.14 -4.41
N TYR A 308 -23.31 3.04 -3.79
CA TYR A 308 -23.58 2.74 -2.39
C TYR A 308 -22.28 2.84 -1.62
N ILE A 309 -22.22 3.77 -0.68
CA ILE A 309 -21.14 3.85 0.31
C ILE A 309 -21.60 3.01 1.51
N ILE A 310 -20.96 1.87 1.71
CA ILE A 310 -21.41 0.81 2.62
C ILE A 310 -20.89 1.06 4.03
N GLU A 311 -19.60 1.35 4.15
CA GLU A 311 -18.92 1.61 5.41
C GLU A 311 -17.78 2.62 5.18
N LEU A 312 -17.45 3.34 6.25
CA LEU A 312 -16.24 4.13 6.37
C LEU A 312 -15.39 3.51 7.49
N SER A 313 -14.07 3.46 7.30
CA SER A 313 -13.14 2.98 8.34
C SER A 313 -13.12 3.88 9.58
N ASP A 314 -12.41 3.44 10.63
CA ASP A 314 -12.03 4.27 11.79
C ASP A 314 -13.18 4.88 12.60
N GLY A 315 -14.37 4.27 12.52
CA GLY A 315 -15.53 4.65 13.33
C GLY A 315 -16.32 5.84 12.78
N TYR A 316 -15.99 6.31 11.58
CA TYR A 316 -16.82 7.26 10.85
C TYR A 316 -18.15 6.62 10.45
N VAL A 317 -19.22 7.42 10.42
CA VAL A 317 -20.56 6.96 10.08
C VAL A 317 -21.00 7.56 8.76
N VAL A 318 -21.52 6.73 7.85
CA VAL A 318 -21.95 7.19 6.52
C VAL A 318 -23.07 8.25 6.56
N GLY A 319 -23.76 8.38 7.70
CA GLY A 319 -24.80 9.38 7.91
C GLY A 319 -24.28 10.81 8.06
N ASP A 320 -22.99 10.98 8.33
CA ASP A 320 -22.34 12.29 8.50
C ASP A 320 -21.64 12.77 7.22
N ILE A 321 -21.74 12.00 6.13
CA ILE A 321 -21.23 12.37 4.81
C ILE A 321 -22.00 13.58 4.27
N ASP A 322 -21.27 14.61 3.85
CA ASP A 322 -21.81 15.72 3.09
C ASP A 322 -22.05 15.29 1.64
N ILE A 323 -23.32 15.04 1.31
CA ILE A 323 -23.74 14.58 -0.03
C ILE A 323 -23.31 15.55 -1.14
N GLU A 324 -23.26 16.87 -0.88
CA GLU A 324 -22.86 17.86 -1.89
C GLU A 324 -21.37 17.77 -2.23
N SER A 325 -20.57 17.22 -1.32
CA SER A 325 -19.15 16.98 -1.54
C SER A 325 -18.85 15.71 -2.34
N VAL A 326 -19.82 14.81 -2.51
CA VAL A 326 -19.58 13.49 -3.11
C VAL A 326 -19.36 13.61 -4.62
N GLN A 327 -18.24 13.05 -5.09
CA GLN A 327 -17.81 13.07 -6.49
C GLN A 327 -17.54 11.64 -6.98
N LEU A 328 -17.89 11.36 -8.23
CA LEU A 328 -17.42 10.19 -8.98
C LEU A 328 -16.28 10.64 -9.89
N LEU A 329 -15.11 10.00 -9.76
CA LEU A 329 -13.88 10.34 -10.45
C LEU A 329 -13.48 9.21 -11.42
N TYR A 330 -13.04 9.61 -12.60
CA TYR A 330 -12.42 8.73 -13.59
C TYR A 330 -11.46 9.54 -14.47
N ASP A 331 -10.21 9.08 -14.59
CA ASP A 331 -9.16 9.70 -15.43
C ASP A 331 -9.04 11.24 -15.22
N GLY A 332 -9.02 11.65 -13.94
CA GLY A 332 -8.90 13.06 -13.53
C GLY A 332 -10.13 13.94 -13.80
N LYS A 333 -11.23 13.38 -14.31
CA LYS A 333 -12.52 14.07 -14.47
C LYS A 333 -13.46 13.67 -13.34
N SER A 334 -14.36 14.58 -12.94
CA SER A 334 -15.32 14.32 -11.88
C SER A 334 -16.75 14.66 -12.27
N VAL A 335 -17.70 13.94 -11.65
CA VAL A 335 -19.14 14.20 -11.72
C VAL A 335 -19.69 14.23 -10.29
N GLY A 336 -20.38 15.31 -9.92
CA GLY A 336 -20.96 15.45 -8.59
C GLY A 336 -22.23 14.63 -8.41
N ALA A 337 -22.50 14.18 -7.19
CA ALA A 337 -23.77 13.56 -6.86
C ALA A 337 -24.93 14.57 -6.99
N GLU A 338 -26.01 14.20 -7.68
CA GLU A 338 -27.23 15.03 -7.75
C GLU A 338 -28.18 14.78 -6.58
N TRP A 339 -28.05 13.63 -5.93
CA TRP A 339 -28.95 13.19 -4.87
C TRP A 339 -28.29 12.13 -3.99
N GLY A 340 -28.64 12.12 -2.70
CA GLY A 340 -28.23 11.07 -1.78
C GLY A 340 -29.23 10.85 -0.63
N GLU A 341 -29.28 9.64 -0.10
CA GLU A 341 -30.09 9.28 1.08
C GLU A 341 -29.52 8.06 1.79
N VAL A 342 -29.41 8.13 3.12
CA VAL A 342 -29.09 6.98 3.97
C VAL A 342 -30.27 6.01 3.98
N GLN A 343 -30.01 4.75 3.64
CA GLN A 343 -31.00 3.70 3.55
C GLN A 343 -31.29 3.06 4.91
N ASP A 344 -32.41 2.32 5.01
CA ASP A 344 -32.81 1.60 6.24
C ASP A 344 -31.77 0.59 6.75
N ASP A 345 -30.91 0.10 5.86
CA ASP A 345 -29.81 -0.83 6.19
C ASP A 345 -28.51 -0.13 6.58
N GLY A 346 -28.53 1.20 6.69
CA GLY A 346 -27.42 2.01 7.18
C GLY A 346 -26.38 2.38 6.13
N ARG A 347 -26.62 2.13 4.83
CA ARG A 347 -25.71 2.54 3.73
C ARG A 347 -26.15 3.87 3.13
N LEU A 348 -25.21 4.67 2.62
CA LEU A 348 -25.53 5.87 1.86
C LEU A 348 -25.68 5.53 0.38
N MET A 349 -26.87 5.74 -0.20
CA MET A 349 -27.09 5.66 -1.64
C MET A 349 -26.96 7.06 -2.24
N VAL A 350 -26.04 7.25 -3.18
CA VAL A 350 -25.91 8.48 -3.98
C VAL A 350 -26.19 8.21 -5.46
N LYS A 351 -26.65 9.23 -6.18
CA LYS A 351 -27.00 9.15 -7.61
C LYS A 351 -26.30 10.25 -8.39
N PHE A 352 -25.67 9.84 -9.49
CA PHE A 352 -24.98 10.69 -10.44
C PHE A 352 -25.77 10.73 -11.75
N ASP A 353 -25.82 11.90 -12.39
CA ASP A 353 -26.46 12.01 -13.70
C ASP A 353 -25.74 11.10 -14.70
N ARG A 354 -26.51 10.22 -15.35
CA ARG A 354 -25.93 9.25 -16.25
C ARG A 354 -25.24 9.90 -17.44
N SER A 355 -25.81 10.99 -17.98
CA SER A 355 -25.23 11.62 -19.17
C SER A 355 -23.86 12.19 -18.88
N GLU A 356 -23.70 12.85 -17.74
CA GLU A 356 -22.40 13.37 -17.28
C GLU A 356 -21.38 12.24 -17.03
N VAL A 357 -21.78 11.16 -16.36
CA VAL A 357 -20.87 10.00 -16.14
C VAL A 357 -20.48 9.35 -17.46
N THR A 358 -21.39 9.20 -18.42
CA THR A 358 -21.07 8.60 -19.73
C THR A 358 -20.16 9.48 -20.59
N GLU A 359 -20.06 10.78 -20.32
CA GLU A 359 -19.14 11.68 -21.03
C GLU A 359 -17.69 11.52 -20.56
N ILE A 360 -17.48 11.02 -19.34
CA ILE A 360 -16.13 10.84 -18.79
C ILE A 360 -15.59 9.41 -18.96
N LEU A 361 -16.45 8.40 -19.01
CA LEU A 361 -16.04 6.98 -19.08
C LEU A 361 -15.66 6.50 -20.49
N GLU A 362 -14.72 5.55 -20.54
CA GLU A 362 -14.33 4.83 -21.76
C GLU A 362 -14.81 3.37 -21.74
N VAL A 363 -14.87 2.73 -22.92
CA VAL A 363 -15.27 1.32 -23.05
C VAL A 363 -14.15 0.41 -22.55
N GLY A 364 -14.45 -0.48 -21.61
CA GLY A 364 -13.51 -1.41 -21.01
C GLY A 364 -14.20 -2.61 -20.37
N GLU A 365 -13.49 -3.74 -20.25
CA GLU A 365 -14.00 -4.91 -19.53
C GLU A 365 -13.87 -4.74 -18.01
N GLU A 366 -12.85 -4.00 -17.57
CA GLU A 366 -12.58 -3.62 -16.17
C GLU A 366 -12.27 -2.12 -16.20
N VAL A 367 -13.16 -1.31 -15.63
CA VAL A 367 -13.05 0.15 -15.57
C VAL A 367 -13.17 0.56 -14.10
N ASP A 368 -12.04 0.98 -13.53
CA ASP A 368 -11.96 1.42 -12.14
C ASP A 368 -12.49 2.83 -12.00
N ILE A 369 -13.44 3.00 -11.09
CA ILE A 369 -14.09 4.28 -10.81
C ILE A 369 -13.96 4.54 -9.32
N THR A 370 -13.49 5.74 -8.98
CA THR A 370 -13.33 6.16 -7.59
C THR A 370 -14.49 7.07 -7.19
N VAL A 371 -15.02 6.90 -6.00
CA VAL A 371 -15.97 7.82 -5.36
C VAL A 371 -15.26 8.47 -4.18
N THR A 372 -15.27 9.80 -4.14
CA THR A 372 -14.73 10.58 -3.04
C THR A 372 -15.81 11.46 -2.42
N GLY A 373 -15.54 11.99 -1.24
CA GLY A 373 -16.37 13.00 -0.60
C GLY A 373 -15.81 13.40 0.76
N LYS A 374 -16.63 14.03 1.58
CA LYS A 374 -16.29 14.45 2.94
C LYS A 374 -17.32 13.93 3.93
N THR A 375 -16.83 13.51 5.09
CA THR A 375 -17.64 13.31 6.30
C THR A 375 -17.10 14.27 7.34
N ASP A 376 -17.97 15.14 7.86
CA ASP A 376 -17.55 16.36 8.57
C ASP A 376 -16.54 17.19 7.75
N GLU A 377 -15.26 17.22 8.15
CA GLU A 377 -14.17 17.93 7.45
C GLU A 377 -13.11 16.96 6.87
N THR A 378 -13.26 15.65 7.09
CA THR A 378 -12.31 14.63 6.64
C THR A 378 -12.75 14.04 5.30
N GLU A 379 -11.81 13.90 4.37
CA GLU A 379 -12.08 13.30 3.06
C GLU A 379 -12.23 11.78 3.18
N PHE A 380 -12.99 11.16 2.29
CA PHE A 380 -13.07 9.71 2.14
C PHE A 380 -12.91 9.33 0.67
N GLU A 381 -12.46 8.10 0.42
CA GLU A 381 -12.37 7.54 -0.92
C GLU A 381 -12.69 6.04 -0.94
N GLY A 382 -13.32 5.58 -2.01
CA GLY A 382 -13.52 4.17 -2.27
C GLY A 382 -13.68 3.93 -3.77
N SER A 383 -13.20 2.79 -4.26
CA SER A 383 -13.24 2.46 -5.68
C SER A 383 -14.06 1.21 -5.95
N ASP A 384 -14.61 1.12 -7.15
CA ASP A 384 -15.27 -0.08 -7.67
C ASP A 384 -14.94 -0.26 -9.16
N THR A 385 -14.97 -1.51 -9.63
CA THR A 385 -14.61 -1.88 -10.99
C THR A 385 -15.86 -2.34 -11.74
N ILE A 386 -16.28 -1.60 -12.75
CA ILE A 386 -17.43 -1.97 -13.58
C ILE A 386 -17.02 -2.32 -15.01
N ARG A 387 -17.90 -3.02 -15.72
CA ARG A 387 -17.76 -3.24 -17.17
C ARG A 387 -18.45 -2.14 -17.96
N VAL A 388 -17.76 -1.48 -18.89
CA VAL A 388 -18.34 -0.44 -19.76
C VAL A 388 -18.40 -0.91 -21.21
N ILE A 389 -19.59 -0.91 -21.81
CA ILE A 389 -19.83 -1.37 -23.19
C ILE A 389 -20.53 -0.31 -24.04
N ASP A 390 -20.23 -0.30 -25.34
CA ASP A 390 -20.92 0.53 -26.34
C ASP A 390 -21.72 -0.32 -27.37
N LYS A 391 -21.94 -1.60 -27.09
CA LYS A 391 -22.63 -2.51 -28.03
C LYS A 391 -24.14 -2.50 -27.80
N GLY A 392 -24.86 -1.74 -28.63
CA GLY A 392 -26.29 -1.97 -28.90
C GLY A 392 -26.43 -3.09 -29.93
N GLY A 393 -27.16 -4.16 -29.62
CA GLY A 393 -27.16 -5.40 -30.40
C GLY A 393 -27.38 -5.26 -31.92
N LYS A 394 -26.51 -5.93 -32.67
CA LYS A 394 -26.82 -6.83 -33.79
C LYS A 394 -25.61 -7.75 -33.98
N ASN A 395 -25.80 -9.05 -33.79
CA ASN A 395 -24.90 -10.06 -34.37
C ASN A 395 -24.87 -9.83 -35.88
N SER A 396 -23.80 -9.21 -36.36
CA SER A 396 -23.26 -9.55 -37.66
C SER A 396 -22.13 -10.52 -37.37
N ASP A 397 -22.40 -11.80 -37.57
CA ASP A 397 -21.34 -12.76 -37.88
C ASP A 397 -20.54 -12.17 -39.04
N SER A 398 -19.37 -11.62 -38.75
CA SER A 398 -18.30 -11.52 -39.72
C SER A 398 -17.64 -12.90 -39.78
N ASP A 399 -18.40 -13.87 -40.26
CA ASP A 399 -17.83 -15.04 -40.91
C ASP A 399 -17.17 -14.51 -42.18
N SER A 400 -15.85 -14.64 -42.21
CA SER A 400 -14.98 -14.30 -43.33
C SER A 400 -15.33 -15.17 -44.53
N GLY A 401 -16.35 -14.76 -45.28
CA GLY A 401 -16.70 -15.29 -46.59
C GLY A 401 -15.66 -14.86 -47.62
N GLU A 402 -14.53 -15.54 -47.69
CA GLU A 402 -13.65 -15.49 -48.85
C GLU A 402 -14.32 -16.25 -50.01
N VAL A 403 -14.76 -15.48 -51.00
CA VAL A 403 -15.37 -15.96 -52.24
C VAL A 403 -14.36 -16.75 -53.06
N ARG A 404 -14.58 -18.06 -53.23
CA ARG A 404 -14.07 -18.80 -54.39
C ARG A 404 -15.23 -19.31 -55.25
N LYS A 405 -15.29 -18.78 -56.47
CA LYS A 405 -16.15 -19.25 -57.57
C LYS A 405 -15.59 -20.53 -58.19
N ASN A 406 -16.50 -21.25 -58.86
CA ASN A 406 -16.38 -22.46 -59.69
C ASN A 406 -16.67 -23.75 -58.93
N SER A 407 -17.45 -24.71 -59.42
CA SER A 407 -18.25 -24.82 -60.64
C SER A 407 -19.03 -26.15 -60.53
N ASP A 408 -20.22 -26.16 -61.11
CA ASP A 408 -20.81 -27.29 -61.82
C ASP A 408 -21.49 -28.46 -61.06
N SER A 409 -22.67 -28.76 -61.63
CA SER A 409 -23.38 -30.04 -61.66
C SER A 409 -24.13 -30.55 -60.42
N GLY A 410 -25.43 -30.81 -60.60
CA GLY A 410 -26.04 -32.02 -60.01
C GLY A 410 -27.36 -31.90 -59.27
N LYS A 411 -28.47 -31.91 -60.04
CA LYS A 411 -29.71 -32.69 -59.80
C LYS A 411 -30.42 -32.67 -58.42
N ALA A 412 -31.63 -32.10 -58.48
CA ALA A 412 -32.93 -32.75 -58.23
C ALA A 412 -33.20 -33.47 -56.90
N GLY A 413 -34.21 -32.97 -56.17
CA GLY A 413 -34.96 -33.74 -55.16
C GLY A 413 -36.15 -32.95 -54.60
N LYS A 414 -37.36 -33.37 -54.94
CA LYS A 414 -38.67 -32.82 -54.50
C LYS A 414 -39.05 -33.27 -53.08
N ASN A 415 -39.90 -32.45 -52.45
CA ASN A 415 -41.13 -32.75 -51.65
C ASN A 415 -41.15 -31.85 -50.40
N SER A 416 -42.03 -30.86 -50.23
CA SER A 416 -43.50 -30.81 -50.18
C SER A 416 -44.13 -31.40 -48.91
N ASN A 417 -44.64 -30.47 -48.10
CA ASN A 417 -45.96 -30.41 -47.45
C ASN A 417 -46.26 -31.08 -46.09
N HIS A 418 -47.09 -30.31 -45.37
CA HIS A 418 -48.03 -30.57 -44.28
C HIS A 418 -47.49 -30.59 -42.85
N ASP A 419 -47.80 -29.59 -42.00
CA ASP A 419 -49.08 -29.10 -41.43
C ASP A 419 -49.65 -29.95 -40.29
N SER A 420 -49.93 -29.21 -39.19
CA SER A 420 -51.03 -29.39 -38.24
C SER A 420 -50.91 -30.61 -37.31
N ASP A 421 -51.42 -30.64 -36.08
CA ASP A 421 -52.27 -29.75 -35.31
C ASP A 421 -52.23 -30.19 -33.82
N SER A 422 -52.59 -29.26 -32.94
CA SER A 422 -53.33 -29.43 -31.67
C SER A 422 -53.06 -30.60 -30.71
N GLY A 423 -52.53 -30.23 -29.53
CA GLY A 423 -53.32 -30.12 -28.28
C GLY A 423 -53.78 -31.38 -27.54
N LYS A 424 -53.48 -31.46 -26.23
CA LYS A 424 -54.50 -31.42 -25.16
C LYS A 424 -53.91 -31.47 -23.74
N ALA A 425 -54.52 -30.66 -22.89
CA ALA A 425 -54.40 -30.67 -21.44
C ALA A 425 -55.07 -31.90 -20.79
N GLY A 426 -54.59 -32.26 -19.60
CA GLY A 426 -55.25 -33.18 -18.67
C GLY A 426 -54.98 -32.78 -17.22
N LYS A 427 -56.04 -32.36 -16.51
CA LYS A 427 -56.12 -32.20 -15.05
C LYS A 427 -56.44 -33.55 -14.38
N ASN A 428 -55.99 -33.74 -13.15
CA ASN A 428 -56.70 -34.39 -12.02
C ASN A 428 -55.82 -34.23 -10.77
N SER A 429 -56.25 -33.54 -9.68
CA SER A 429 -56.98 -34.09 -8.50
C SER A 429 -56.28 -35.32 -7.91
N ASP A 430 -55.97 -35.43 -6.62
CA ASP A 430 -56.90 -35.28 -5.49
C ASP A 430 -56.15 -35.43 -4.14
N SER A 431 -56.74 -34.83 -3.10
CA SER A 431 -56.81 -35.20 -1.68
C SER A 431 -55.59 -35.67 -0.86
N GLY A 432 -55.47 -35.12 0.36
CA GLY A 432 -55.49 -36.00 1.54
C GLY A 432 -54.59 -35.67 2.74
N LYS A 433 -55.14 -34.86 3.67
CA LYS A 433 -55.12 -35.02 5.15
C LYS A 433 -53.81 -35.42 5.87
N GLY A 434 -53.35 -34.50 6.73
CA GLY A 434 -53.63 -34.57 8.18
C GLY A 434 -52.58 -35.19 9.12
N GLY A 435 -51.90 -34.33 9.89
CA GLY A 435 -52.06 -34.24 11.35
C GLY A 435 -51.18 -35.06 12.30
N LYS A 436 -50.71 -34.33 13.34
CA LYS A 436 -50.17 -34.72 14.68
C LYS A 436 -48.69 -35.13 14.71
N LYS A 437 -47.88 -34.69 15.68
CA LYS A 437 -48.11 -34.16 17.03
C LYS A 437 -47.30 -32.89 17.29
#